data_AF-A0A448ZCK1-F1
#
_entry.id   AF-A0A448ZCK1-F1
#
_cell.length_a   1.000
_cell.length_b   1.000
_cell.length_c   1.000
_cell.angle_alpha   90.00
_cell.angle_beta   90.00
_cell.angle_gamma   90.00
#
_symmetry.space_group_name_H-M   'P 1'
#
loop_
_entity.id
_entity.type
_entity.pdbx_description
1 polymer ?
#
loop_
_entity_poly.entity_id
_entity_poly.type
_entity_poly.pdbx_seq_one_letter_code
_entity_poly.pdbx_strand_id
1 'polypeptide(L)'
;MPLLRATVSSGPEVLARFNSDGTPVSWFEANWPFATWAIFLFGSGVLAANWKKRDQYWYGWLVMVVYCLHQSEEHAYDARGWRYSFVPSFNAGPVSKIFQDVCSERVAASLEQQKGDQLQPLGCPLDPKITLWINVTIVWIGFGGCMLAATLEPKRFLFSGSLNWGTAVVNGLFGHLLPAVLAGFSYNPGTVQSALMVPLGLYRVVVSGRPGLCLAHGIATHLVLIGAVRLVYRYHTDETATMVAAMLAACPGLTLAVSNRVSRPGGTAVEGKKQEHKLQ
;
A
#
# COMPACT_ATOMS: atom_id res chain seq x y z
N MET A 1 -12.10 18.17 -26.94
CA MET A 1 -11.31 17.53 -25.85
C MET A 1 -10.31 18.56 -25.35
N PRO A 2 -10.47 19.10 -24.13
CA PRO A 2 -9.45 19.96 -23.57
C PRO A 2 -8.19 19.12 -23.39
N LEU A 3 -7.13 19.51 -24.11
CA LEU A 3 -5.77 19.06 -23.86
C LEU A 3 -5.53 19.05 -22.36
N LEU A 4 -5.10 17.90 -21.84
CA LEU A 4 -4.59 17.70 -20.48
C LEU A 4 -3.60 18.82 -20.17
N ARG A 5 -4.09 19.91 -19.59
CA ARG A 5 -3.24 20.97 -19.05
C ARG A 5 -2.46 20.32 -17.93
N ALA A 6 -1.20 20.02 -18.20
CA ALA A 6 -0.16 19.70 -17.23
C ALA A 6 0.12 20.94 -16.35
N THR A 7 -0.90 21.46 -15.65
CA THR A 7 -0.77 22.70 -14.87
C THR A 7 -0.65 22.47 -13.37
N VAL A 8 -0.70 21.22 -12.89
CA VAL A 8 -0.37 20.81 -11.52
C VAL A 8 -0.18 19.28 -11.59
N SER A 9 0.95 18.62 -11.36
CA SER A 9 2.27 18.96 -10.84
C SER A 9 3.14 17.76 -11.20
N SER A 10 4.34 17.98 -11.71
CA SER A 10 5.32 16.90 -11.71
C SER A 10 5.68 16.70 -10.22
N GLY A 11 5.74 15.46 -9.71
CA GLY A 11 6.09 15.27 -8.29
C GLY A 11 7.42 15.89 -7.82
N PRO A 12 8.38 16.31 -8.68
CA PRO A 12 9.49 17.19 -8.29
C PRO A 12 9.08 18.41 -7.46
N GLU A 13 7.93 19.04 -7.71
CA GLU A 13 7.50 20.19 -6.90
C GLU A 13 7.14 19.79 -5.47
N VAL A 14 6.75 18.54 -5.23
CA VAL A 14 6.52 17.99 -3.87
C VAL A 14 7.85 17.69 -3.19
N LEU A 15 8.85 17.22 -3.95
CA LEU A 15 10.19 16.90 -3.43
C LEU A 15 11.02 18.15 -3.10
N ALA A 16 10.71 19.30 -3.71
CA ALA A 16 11.38 20.56 -3.43
C ALA A 16 10.81 21.31 -2.21
N ARG A 17 9.80 20.74 -1.53
CA ARG A 17 9.07 21.38 -0.42
C ARG A 17 9.48 20.79 0.94
N PHE A 18 8.84 21.32 1.98
CA PHE A 18 8.87 20.76 3.33
C PHE A 18 7.79 19.68 3.48
N ASN A 19 8.07 18.69 4.33
CA ASN A 19 7.07 17.77 4.85
C ASN A 19 6.03 18.53 5.68
N SER A 20 4.94 17.86 6.04
CA SER A 20 3.82 18.52 6.72
C SER A 20 4.25 19.06 8.09
N ASP A 21 5.14 18.38 8.81
CA ASP A 21 5.76 18.83 10.06
C ASP A 21 6.77 20.01 9.92
N GLY A 22 6.97 20.54 8.71
CA GLY A 22 7.87 21.66 8.44
C GLY A 22 9.33 21.27 8.29
N THR A 23 9.68 19.99 8.32
CA THR A 23 11.05 19.51 8.04
C THR A 23 11.31 19.44 6.53
N PRO A 24 12.55 19.69 6.06
CA PRO A 24 12.86 19.55 4.64
C PRO A 24 12.76 18.08 4.21
N VAL A 25 12.34 17.83 2.96
CA VAL A 25 12.31 16.48 2.40
C VAL A 25 13.72 15.90 2.34
N SER A 26 13.94 14.77 3.01
CA SER A 26 15.24 14.12 3.05
C SER A 26 15.55 13.39 1.73
N TRP A 27 16.83 13.09 1.49
CA TRP A 27 17.23 12.30 0.33
C TRP A 27 16.52 10.94 0.30
N PHE A 28 16.34 10.31 1.46
CA PHE A 28 15.71 8.99 1.54
C PHE A 28 14.21 9.06 1.24
N GLU A 29 13.50 10.06 1.76
CA GLU A 29 12.09 10.33 1.43
C GLU A 29 11.88 10.54 -0.08
N ALA A 30 12.83 11.17 -0.76
CA ALA A 30 12.76 11.39 -2.21
C ALA A 30 13.15 10.17 -3.06
N ASN A 31 13.93 9.22 -2.54
CA ASN A 31 14.59 8.16 -3.33
C ASN A 31 14.31 6.72 -2.88
N TRP A 32 13.58 6.49 -1.79
CA TRP A 32 13.22 5.15 -1.35
C TRP A 32 12.54 4.27 -2.41
N PRO A 33 11.75 4.78 -3.38
CA PRO A 33 11.14 3.90 -4.39
C PRO A 33 12.18 3.15 -5.24
N PHE A 34 13.38 3.72 -5.42
CA PHE A 34 14.47 3.06 -6.13
C PHE A 34 15.13 1.96 -5.29
N ALA A 35 15.14 2.10 -3.97
CA ALA A 35 15.61 1.03 -3.08
C ALA A 35 14.65 -0.19 -3.12
N THR A 36 13.36 0.02 -3.42
CA THR A 36 12.40 -1.06 -3.68
C THR A 36 12.83 -1.97 -4.83
N TRP A 37 13.66 -1.50 -5.77
CA TRP A 37 14.18 -2.36 -6.86
C TRP A 37 15.14 -3.44 -6.37
N ALA A 38 15.90 -3.17 -5.31
CA ALA A 38 16.75 -4.21 -4.70
C ALA A 38 15.89 -5.36 -4.14
N ILE A 39 14.76 -5.02 -3.50
CA ILE A 39 13.81 -5.99 -2.95
C ILE A 39 13.08 -6.74 -4.07
N PHE A 40 12.70 -6.03 -5.14
CA PHE A 40 12.17 -6.64 -6.36
C PHE A 40 13.12 -7.68 -6.95
N LEU A 41 14.41 -7.34 -7.11
CA LEU A 41 15.42 -8.25 -7.65
C LEU A 41 15.63 -9.46 -6.75
N PHE A 42 15.74 -9.24 -5.44
CA PHE A 42 15.85 -10.32 -4.46
C PHE A 42 14.65 -11.27 -4.52
N GLY A 43 13.42 -10.74 -4.46
CA GLY A 43 12.19 -11.52 -4.55
C GLY A 43 12.09 -12.28 -5.88
N SER A 44 12.47 -11.64 -6.98
CA SER A 44 12.50 -12.28 -8.30
C SER A 44 13.49 -13.45 -8.35
N GLY A 45 14.65 -13.32 -7.70
CA GLY A 45 15.60 -14.41 -7.53
C GLY A 45 15.01 -15.60 -6.76
N VAL A 46 14.29 -15.34 -5.67
CA VAL A 46 13.57 -16.38 -4.90
C VAL A 46 12.52 -17.09 -5.76
N LEU A 47 11.75 -16.34 -6.55
CA LEU A 47 10.75 -16.89 -7.46
C LEU A 47 11.39 -17.73 -8.57
N ALA A 48 12.49 -17.26 -9.18
CA ALA A 48 13.20 -17.97 -10.22
C ALA A 48 13.78 -19.30 -9.69
N ALA A 49 14.40 -19.28 -8.51
CA ALA A 49 14.93 -20.49 -7.86
C ALA A 49 13.83 -21.53 -7.56
N ASN A 50 12.58 -21.10 -7.38
CA ASN A 50 11.45 -21.96 -7.07
C ASN A 50 10.43 -22.09 -8.21
N TRP A 51 10.81 -21.74 -9.45
CA TRP A 51 9.91 -21.62 -10.60
C TRP A 51 9.07 -22.88 -10.91
N LYS A 52 9.59 -24.06 -10.60
CA LYS A 52 8.91 -25.35 -10.87
C LYS A 52 7.80 -25.68 -9.87
N LYS A 53 7.83 -25.15 -8.64
CA LYS A 53 6.88 -25.52 -7.58
C LYS A 53 5.56 -24.76 -7.69
N ARG A 54 5.62 -23.44 -7.94
CA ARG A 54 4.45 -22.52 -8.04
C ARG A 54 3.34 -22.81 -7.02
N ASP A 55 3.75 -23.12 -5.80
CA ASP A 55 2.85 -23.41 -4.69
C ASP A 55 2.44 -22.12 -3.97
N GLN A 56 1.70 -22.23 -2.86
CA GLN A 56 1.28 -21.05 -2.09
C GLN A 56 2.47 -20.20 -1.62
N TYR A 57 3.61 -20.83 -1.34
CA TYR A 57 4.82 -20.13 -0.90
C TYR A 57 5.39 -19.27 -2.03
N TRP A 58 5.47 -19.84 -3.24
CA TRP A 58 5.87 -19.11 -4.44
C TRP A 58 4.95 -17.91 -4.70
N TYR A 59 3.63 -18.08 -4.63
CA TYR A 59 2.69 -16.97 -4.79
C TYR A 59 2.72 -15.94 -3.66
N GLY A 60 3.14 -16.34 -2.46
CA GLY A 60 3.41 -15.41 -1.36
C GLY A 60 4.60 -14.51 -1.65
N TRP A 61 5.68 -15.02 -2.24
CA TRP A 61 6.78 -14.16 -2.72
C TRP A 61 6.37 -13.32 -3.94
N LEU A 62 5.47 -13.84 -4.79
CA LEU A 62 5.00 -13.11 -5.96
C LEU A 62 4.30 -11.81 -5.59
N VAL A 63 3.49 -11.78 -4.52
CA VAL A 63 2.83 -10.53 -4.11
C VAL A 63 3.85 -9.44 -3.79
N MET A 64 4.96 -9.79 -3.13
CA MET A 64 6.02 -8.84 -2.81
C MET A 64 6.65 -8.27 -4.08
N VAL A 65 6.98 -9.12 -5.06
CA VAL A 65 7.57 -8.71 -6.34
C VAL A 65 6.62 -7.82 -7.14
N VAL A 66 5.35 -8.22 -7.27
CA VAL A 66 4.32 -7.44 -7.98
C VAL A 66 4.09 -6.10 -7.29
N TYR A 67 4.03 -6.08 -5.97
CA TYR A 67 3.82 -4.84 -5.23
C TYR A 67 5.04 -3.91 -5.33
N CYS A 68 6.27 -4.43 -5.39
CA CYS A 68 7.46 -3.61 -5.65
C CYS A 68 7.40 -2.92 -7.03
N LEU A 69 6.87 -3.59 -8.05
CA LEU A 69 6.64 -2.98 -9.37
C LEU A 69 5.54 -1.92 -9.31
N HIS A 70 4.45 -2.20 -8.60
CA HIS A 70 3.37 -1.24 -8.35
C HIS A 70 3.89 0.04 -7.70
N GLN A 71 4.72 -0.08 -6.67
CA GLN A 71 5.37 1.04 -5.97
C GLN A 71 6.32 1.84 -6.86
N SER A 72 6.92 1.19 -7.86
CA SER A 72 7.75 1.86 -8.85
C SER A 72 6.90 2.76 -9.75
N GLU A 73 5.75 2.28 -10.23
CA GLU A 73 4.81 3.11 -10.99
C GLU A 73 4.23 4.24 -10.12
N GLU A 74 3.85 3.93 -8.89
CA GLU A 74 3.17 4.86 -7.99
C GLU A 74 4.08 6.00 -7.53
N HIS A 75 5.32 5.68 -7.14
CA HIS A 75 6.20 6.63 -6.45
C HIS A 75 7.52 6.94 -7.18
N ALA A 76 8.07 6.02 -7.98
CA ALA A 76 9.32 6.27 -8.70
C ALA A 76 9.07 7.07 -9.98
N TYR A 77 8.40 6.44 -10.96
CA TYR A 77 8.01 7.06 -12.22
C TYR A 77 6.68 6.45 -12.67
N ASP A 78 5.68 7.29 -12.85
CA ASP A 78 4.37 6.85 -13.35
C ASP A 78 4.41 6.52 -14.85
N ALA A 79 3.30 6.03 -15.40
CA ALA A 79 3.21 5.65 -16.82
C ALA A 79 3.39 6.83 -17.80
N ARG A 80 3.38 8.07 -17.30
CA ARG A 80 3.66 9.30 -18.07
C ARG A 80 5.12 9.73 -17.94
N GLY A 81 5.92 9.01 -17.15
CA GLY A 81 7.30 9.36 -16.83
C GLY A 81 7.42 10.42 -15.73
N TRP A 82 6.35 10.75 -15.00
CA TRP A 82 6.41 11.74 -13.93
C TRP A 82 6.86 11.09 -12.63
N ARG A 83 7.86 11.70 -11.99
CA ARG A 83 8.39 11.26 -10.71
C ARG A 83 7.44 11.65 -9.58
N TYR A 84 7.19 10.74 -8.62
CA TYR A 84 6.46 11.00 -7.38
C TYR A 84 5.07 11.64 -7.54
N SER A 85 4.37 11.35 -8.64
CA SER A 85 3.09 11.99 -8.98
C SER A 85 1.89 11.48 -8.17
N PHE A 86 2.04 10.38 -7.42
CA PHE A 86 0.95 9.86 -6.58
C PHE A 86 0.53 10.82 -5.46
N VAL A 87 1.49 11.43 -4.73
CA VAL A 87 1.15 12.35 -3.63
C VAL A 87 0.26 13.51 -4.09
N PRO A 88 0.60 14.29 -5.15
CA PRO A 88 -0.28 15.35 -5.60
C PRO A 88 -1.59 14.81 -6.18
N SER A 89 -1.57 13.66 -6.88
CA SER A 89 -2.79 13.00 -7.39
C SER A 89 -3.74 12.62 -6.25
N PHE A 90 -3.21 12.06 -5.17
CA PHE A 90 -3.98 11.64 -4.00
C PHE A 90 -4.56 12.85 -3.26
N ASN A 91 -3.75 13.88 -3.00
CA ASN A 91 -4.16 15.08 -2.28
C ASN A 91 -5.24 15.87 -3.06
N ALA A 92 -5.17 15.90 -4.39
CA ALA A 92 -6.18 16.53 -5.24
C ALA A 92 -7.39 15.61 -5.55
N GLY A 93 -7.26 14.31 -5.29
CA GLY A 93 -8.23 13.29 -5.68
C GLY A 93 -9.44 13.20 -4.75
N PRO A 94 -10.47 12.43 -5.12
CA PRO A 94 -11.68 12.28 -4.30
C PRO A 94 -11.41 11.62 -2.94
N VAL A 95 -10.34 10.82 -2.82
CA VAL A 95 -9.98 10.13 -1.58
C VAL A 95 -9.49 11.09 -0.49
N SER A 96 -8.87 12.22 -0.85
CA SER A 96 -8.41 13.22 0.14
C SER A 96 -9.57 13.84 0.94
N LYS A 97 -10.80 13.78 0.43
CA LYS A 97 -12.00 14.24 1.13
C LYS A 97 -12.22 13.55 2.48
N ILE A 98 -11.72 12.32 2.65
CA ILE A 98 -11.79 11.59 3.93
C ILE A 98 -11.04 12.34 5.04
N PHE A 99 -10.07 13.19 4.67
CA PHE A 99 -9.21 13.97 5.56
C PHE A 99 -9.51 15.47 5.52
N GLN A 100 -10.59 15.90 4.86
CA GLN A 100 -10.86 17.32 4.63
C GLN A 100 -10.99 18.11 5.95
N ASP A 101 -11.58 17.51 6.97
CA ASP A 101 -11.69 18.07 8.32
C ASP A 101 -10.31 18.37 8.92
N VAL A 102 -9.44 17.35 8.99
CA VAL A 102 -8.09 17.49 9.59
C VAL A 102 -7.15 18.34 8.73
N CYS A 103 -7.32 18.33 7.41
CA CYS A 103 -6.55 19.17 6.49
C CYS A 103 -6.94 20.65 6.61
N SER A 104 -8.23 20.96 6.75
CA SER A 104 -8.72 22.34 6.83
C SER A 104 -8.22 23.06 8.08
N GLU A 105 -8.18 22.36 9.22
CA GLU A 105 -7.64 22.88 10.48
C GLU A 105 -6.15 23.24 10.35
N ARG A 106 -5.37 22.38 9.67
CA ARG A 106 -3.94 22.61 9.47
C ARG A 106 -3.65 23.76 8.51
N VAL A 107 -4.46 23.90 7.46
CA VAL A 107 -4.35 25.04 6.54
C VAL A 107 -4.64 26.34 7.28
N ALA A 108 -5.66 26.39 8.15
CA ALA A 108 -5.94 27.56 8.96
C ALA A 108 -4.76 27.94 9.88
N ALA A 109 -4.19 26.95 10.59
CA ALA A 109 -3.02 27.16 11.44
C ALA A 109 -1.79 27.64 10.65
N SER A 110 -1.58 27.07 9.44
CA SER A 110 -0.45 27.45 8.57
C SER A 110 -0.60 28.86 8.02
N LEU A 111 -1.82 29.29 7.66
CA LEU A 111 -2.09 30.63 7.16
C LEU A 111 -1.86 31.72 8.22
N GLU A 112 -2.09 31.42 9.50
CA GLU A 112 -1.74 32.33 10.59
C GLU A 112 -0.21 32.50 10.71
N GLN A 113 0.55 31.42 10.48
CA GLN A 113 2.01 31.42 10.57
C GLN A 113 2.69 31.98 9.30
N GLN A 114 2.07 31.87 8.12
CA GLN A 114 2.63 32.24 6.82
C GLN A 114 2.35 33.69 6.37
N LYS A 115 2.08 34.63 7.28
CA LYS A 115 1.97 36.07 6.94
C LYS A 115 3.24 36.71 6.34
N GLY A 116 4.27 35.93 6.00
CA GLY A 116 5.60 36.40 5.57
C GLY A 116 6.09 36.00 4.18
N ASP A 117 5.73 34.86 3.57
CA ASP A 117 6.09 34.58 2.16
C ASP A 117 5.40 33.32 1.59
N GLN A 118 5.14 33.37 0.28
CA GLN A 118 4.23 32.53 -0.50
C GLN A 118 4.62 31.04 -0.63
N LEU A 119 3.99 30.12 0.11
CA LEU A 119 3.90 28.73 -0.33
C LEU A 119 2.62 28.04 0.17
N GLN A 120 1.64 27.82 -0.72
CA GLN A 120 0.43 27.06 -0.37
C GLN A 120 0.77 25.62 0.06
N PRO A 121 0.23 25.13 1.18
CA PRO A 121 0.38 23.76 1.63
C PRO A 121 -0.40 22.80 0.73
N LEU A 122 0.24 22.32 -0.34
CA LEU A 122 -0.27 21.25 -1.23
C LEU A 122 -0.12 19.83 -0.62
N GLY A 123 0.13 19.73 0.68
CA GLY A 123 0.68 18.54 1.34
C GLY A 123 -0.27 17.78 2.27
N CYS A 124 -1.59 17.84 2.07
CA CYS A 124 -2.53 17.10 2.93
C CYS A 124 -3.49 16.24 2.10
N PRO A 125 -3.68 14.95 2.47
CA PRO A 125 -3.16 14.27 3.66
C PRO A 125 -1.80 13.59 3.51
N LEU A 126 -1.21 13.55 2.32
CA LEU A 126 0.08 12.88 2.10
C LEU A 126 1.21 13.87 1.81
N ASP A 127 2.38 13.55 2.36
CA ASP A 127 3.67 14.14 2.04
C ASP A 127 4.71 13.03 1.78
N PRO A 128 5.95 13.36 1.37
CA PRO A 128 6.98 12.35 1.14
C PRO A 128 7.31 11.49 2.35
N LYS A 129 7.34 12.04 3.57
CA LYS A 129 7.68 11.32 4.80
C LYS A 129 6.63 10.29 5.20
N ILE A 130 5.36 10.68 5.24
CA ILE A 130 4.25 9.77 5.51
C ILE A 130 4.23 8.66 4.45
N THR A 131 4.36 9.03 3.17
CA THR A 131 4.39 8.08 2.05
C THR A 131 5.54 7.08 2.16
N LEU A 132 6.74 7.54 2.53
CA LEU A 132 7.90 6.68 2.79
C LEU A 132 7.57 5.63 3.86
N TRP A 133 7.15 6.08 5.04
CA TRP A 133 7.02 5.18 6.20
C TRP A 133 5.86 4.21 6.07
N ILE A 134 4.78 4.60 5.40
CA ILE A 134 3.71 3.67 5.02
C ILE A 134 4.29 2.54 4.18
N ASN A 135 4.93 2.87 3.07
CA ASN A 135 5.29 1.88 2.06
C ASN A 135 6.47 1.00 2.47
N VAL A 136 7.50 1.57 3.08
CA VAL A 136 8.62 0.78 3.63
C VAL A 136 8.13 -0.20 4.69
N THR A 137 7.24 0.24 5.58
CA THR A 137 6.76 -0.64 6.66
C THR A 137 5.82 -1.71 6.15
N ILE A 138 4.89 -1.40 5.25
CA ILE A 138 3.94 -2.37 4.69
C ILE A 138 4.68 -3.38 3.79
N VAL A 139 5.48 -2.89 2.83
CA VAL A 139 6.01 -3.74 1.75
C VAL A 139 7.31 -4.40 2.18
N TRP A 140 8.29 -3.63 2.64
CA TRP A 140 9.62 -4.17 2.92
C TRP A 140 9.59 -5.01 4.19
N ILE A 141 9.00 -4.47 5.26
CA ILE A 141 8.94 -5.15 6.56
C ILE A 141 7.73 -6.08 6.63
N GLY A 142 6.54 -5.62 6.26
CA GLY A 142 5.31 -6.40 6.34
C GLY A 142 5.32 -7.58 5.38
N PHE A 143 5.32 -7.34 4.06
CA PHE A 143 5.24 -8.42 3.08
C PHE A 143 6.51 -9.27 3.12
N GLY A 144 7.69 -8.65 3.10
CA GLY A 144 8.97 -9.34 3.19
C GLY A 144 9.12 -10.16 4.48
N GLY A 145 8.85 -9.56 5.64
CA GLY A 145 8.93 -10.24 6.94
C GLY A 145 7.94 -11.39 7.07
N CYS A 146 6.72 -11.25 6.54
CA CYS A 146 5.75 -12.34 6.50
C CYS A 146 6.25 -13.53 5.68
N MET A 147 6.87 -13.26 4.52
CA MET A 147 7.40 -14.32 3.67
C MET A 147 8.65 -14.98 4.23
N LEU A 148 9.51 -14.23 4.92
CA LEU A 148 10.60 -14.80 5.70
C LEU A 148 10.07 -15.71 6.84
N ALA A 149 9.06 -15.26 7.59
CA ALA A 149 8.42 -16.08 8.62
C ALA A 149 7.78 -17.35 8.02
N ALA A 150 7.12 -17.26 6.86
CA ALA A 150 6.59 -18.41 6.12
C ALA A 150 7.68 -19.35 5.62
N THR A 151 8.89 -18.85 5.35
CA THR A 151 10.05 -19.69 4.99
C THR A 151 10.52 -20.50 6.19
N LEU A 152 10.60 -19.87 7.35
CA LEU A 152 11.09 -20.49 8.58
C LEU A 152 10.08 -21.46 9.18
N GLU A 153 8.79 -21.12 9.16
CA GLU A 153 7.72 -21.94 9.74
C GLU A 153 6.46 -21.98 8.84
N PRO A 154 6.54 -22.70 7.70
CA PRO A 154 5.47 -22.70 6.70
C PRO A 154 4.13 -23.20 7.25
N LYS A 155 4.15 -24.17 8.16
CA LYS A 155 2.93 -24.70 8.79
C LYS A 155 2.13 -23.60 9.51
N ARG A 156 2.80 -22.59 10.08
CA ARG A 156 2.14 -21.50 10.83
C ARG A 156 1.89 -20.26 9.99
N PHE A 157 2.82 -19.89 9.11
CA PHE A 157 2.82 -18.56 8.50
C PHE A 157 2.56 -18.53 7.00
N LEU A 158 2.38 -19.67 6.32
CA LEU A 158 2.17 -19.70 4.87
C LEU A 158 0.92 -18.93 4.41
N PHE A 159 -0.13 -18.86 5.23
CA PHE A 159 -1.35 -18.13 4.91
C PHE A 159 -1.15 -16.60 4.87
N SER A 160 -0.10 -16.07 5.49
CA SER A 160 0.25 -14.64 5.43
C SER A 160 0.41 -14.12 3.99
N GLY A 161 0.92 -14.94 3.06
CA GLY A 161 1.00 -14.57 1.66
C GLY A 161 -0.37 -14.30 1.02
N SER A 162 -1.41 -15.03 1.43
CA SER A 162 -2.79 -14.80 0.93
C SER A 162 -3.41 -13.53 1.55
N LEU A 163 -3.10 -13.25 2.82
CA LEU A 163 -3.51 -12.01 3.47
C LEU A 163 -2.86 -10.78 2.80
N ASN A 164 -1.58 -10.85 2.45
CA ASN A 164 -0.88 -9.81 1.70
C ASN A 164 -1.52 -9.56 0.32
N TRP A 165 -1.96 -10.62 -0.37
CA TRP A 165 -2.75 -10.47 -1.61
C TRP A 165 -4.08 -9.76 -1.34
N GLY A 166 -4.74 -10.03 -0.22
CA GLY A 166 -5.93 -9.28 0.21
C GLY A 166 -5.66 -7.79 0.37
N THR A 167 -4.58 -7.41 1.03
CA THR A 167 -4.12 -6.01 1.14
C THR A 167 -3.82 -5.40 -0.22
N ALA A 168 -3.12 -6.12 -1.10
CA ALA A 168 -2.79 -5.67 -2.44
C ALA A 168 -4.03 -5.43 -3.31
N VAL A 169 -5.02 -6.31 -3.23
CA VAL A 169 -6.31 -6.15 -3.93
C VAL A 169 -7.05 -4.92 -3.43
N VAL A 170 -7.13 -4.71 -2.11
CA VAL A 170 -7.82 -3.55 -1.54
C VAL A 170 -7.12 -2.26 -1.95
N ASN A 171 -5.78 -2.20 -1.91
CA ASN A 171 -5.07 -1.03 -2.38
C ASN A 171 -5.31 -0.80 -3.89
N GLY A 172 -4.99 -1.79 -4.73
CA GLY A 172 -5.13 -1.67 -6.18
C GLY A 172 -6.54 -1.25 -6.60
N LEU A 173 -7.57 -1.80 -5.95
CA LEU A 173 -8.95 -1.47 -6.25
C LEU A 173 -9.35 -0.07 -5.75
N PHE A 174 -9.17 0.23 -4.46
CA PHE A 174 -9.72 1.44 -3.84
C PHE A 174 -8.77 2.64 -3.89
N GLY A 175 -7.46 2.41 -3.91
CA GLY A 175 -6.43 3.45 -4.05
C GLY A 175 -6.19 3.89 -5.49
N HIS A 176 -6.41 3.00 -6.47
CA HIS A 176 -6.03 3.27 -7.86
C HIS A 176 -7.16 3.12 -8.88
N LEU A 177 -7.69 1.91 -9.07
CA LEU A 177 -8.66 1.63 -10.13
C LEU A 177 -9.98 2.39 -9.93
N LEU A 178 -10.55 2.35 -8.73
CA LEU A 178 -11.81 3.04 -8.43
C LEU A 178 -11.67 4.56 -8.57
N PRO A 179 -10.66 5.24 -8.01
CA PRO A 179 -10.43 6.66 -8.29
C PRO A 179 -10.28 6.99 -9.77
N ALA A 180 -9.57 6.16 -10.54
CA ALA A 180 -9.44 6.35 -11.99
C ALA A 180 -10.81 6.30 -12.70
N VAL A 181 -11.66 5.34 -12.35
CA VAL A 181 -13.04 5.22 -12.88
C VAL A 181 -13.90 6.40 -12.46
N LEU A 182 -13.91 6.76 -11.18
CA LEU A 182 -14.71 7.87 -10.64
C LEU A 182 -14.29 9.22 -11.23
N ALA A 183 -13.03 9.37 -11.63
CA ALA A 183 -12.50 10.54 -12.31
C ALA A 183 -12.62 10.43 -13.85
N GLY A 184 -13.56 9.64 -14.37
CA GLY A 184 -13.87 9.56 -15.80
C GLY A 184 -12.85 8.76 -16.62
N PHE A 185 -12.35 7.65 -16.08
CA PHE A 185 -11.25 6.86 -16.65
C PHE A 185 -9.96 7.67 -16.84
N SER A 186 -9.70 8.61 -15.94
CA SER A 186 -8.44 9.35 -15.94
C SER A 186 -7.34 8.56 -15.24
N TYR A 187 -6.11 8.74 -15.71
CA TYR A 187 -4.96 8.05 -15.16
C TYR A 187 -4.66 8.52 -13.72
N ASN A 188 -4.54 7.56 -12.80
CA ASN A 188 -4.04 7.74 -11.44
C ASN A 188 -2.73 6.95 -11.29
N PRO A 189 -1.62 7.51 -10.78
CA PRO A 189 -0.38 6.78 -10.57
C PRO A 189 -0.60 5.44 -9.85
N GLY A 190 -0.04 4.36 -10.38
CA GLY A 190 -0.28 2.98 -9.91
C GLY A 190 -1.45 2.25 -10.58
N THR A 191 -2.24 2.91 -11.45
CA THR A 191 -3.39 2.30 -12.15
C THR A 191 -2.98 1.17 -13.10
N VAL A 192 -1.88 1.32 -13.83
CA VAL A 192 -1.47 0.30 -14.83
C VAL A 192 -1.07 -1.00 -14.14
N GLN A 193 -0.26 -0.92 -13.11
CA GLN A 193 0.14 -2.07 -12.30
C GLN A 193 -1.06 -2.63 -11.52
N SER A 194 -1.96 -1.77 -11.02
CA SER A 194 -3.18 -2.22 -10.34
C SER A 194 -4.11 -3.01 -11.27
N ALA A 195 -4.20 -2.65 -12.56
CA ALA A 195 -5.00 -3.38 -13.55
C ALA A 195 -4.51 -4.82 -13.76
N LEU A 196 -3.23 -5.10 -13.51
CA LEU A 196 -2.65 -6.45 -13.54
C LEU A 196 -2.70 -7.13 -12.16
N MET A 197 -2.37 -6.38 -11.11
CA MET A 197 -2.27 -6.85 -9.73
C MET A 197 -3.62 -7.27 -9.16
N VAL A 198 -4.69 -6.53 -9.42
CA VAL A 198 -6.02 -6.80 -8.84
C VAL A 198 -6.62 -8.11 -9.36
N PRO A 199 -6.69 -8.41 -10.67
CA PRO A 199 -7.20 -9.70 -11.15
C PRO A 199 -6.39 -10.89 -10.62
N LEU A 200 -5.06 -10.79 -10.64
CA LEU A 200 -4.17 -11.82 -10.10
C LEU A 200 -4.40 -12.01 -8.60
N GLY A 201 -4.50 -10.92 -7.85
CA GLY A 201 -4.74 -10.95 -6.42
C GLY A 201 -6.10 -11.53 -6.06
N LEU A 202 -7.17 -11.15 -6.78
CA LEU A 202 -8.50 -11.73 -6.60
C LEU A 202 -8.49 -13.25 -6.84
N TYR A 203 -7.84 -13.71 -7.89
CA TYR A 203 -7.66 -15.14 -8.14
C TYR A 203 -6.95 -15.83 -6.97
N ARG A 204 -5.85 -15.26 -6.45
CA ARG A 204 -5.12 -15.82 -5.30
C ARG A 204 -5.93 -15.80 -4.01
N VAL A 205 -6.69 -14.73 -3.77
CA VAL A 205 -7.60 -14.58 -2.63
C VAL A 205 -8.71 -15.64 -2.68
N VAL A 206 -9.28 -15.93 -3.85
CA VAL A 206 -10.29 -16.99 -4.01
C VAL A 206 -9.69 -18.38 -3.79
N VAL A 207 -8.56 -18.68 -4.43
CA VAL A 207 -7.86 -19.99 -4.31
C VAL A 207 -7.33 -20.24 -2.90
N SER A 208 -7.20 -19.21 -2.06
CA SER A 208 -6.85 -19.36 -0.64
C SER A 208 -7.88 -20.16 0.18
N GLY A 209 -9.10 -20.32 -0.35
CA GLY A 209 -10.24 -20.94 0.34
C GLY A 209 -10.84 -20.07 1.45
N ARG A 210 -10.31 -18.86 1.68
CA ARG A 210 -10.77 -17.92 2.71
C ARG A 210 -10.83 -16.48 2.18
N PRO A 211 -11.55 -16.22 1.06
CA PRO A 211 -11.52 -14.93 0.40
C PRO A 211 -11.99 -13.78 1.29
N GLY A 212 -13.08 -13.99 2.05
CA GLY A 212 -13.62 -12.99 2.95
C GLY A 212 -12.64 -12.55 4.04
N LEU A 213 -11.85 -13.48 4.58
CA LEU A 213 -10.83 -13.15 5.58
C LEU A 213 -9.68 -12.33 4.99
N CYS A 214 -9.23 -12.67 3.77
CA CYS A 214 -8.16 -11.92 3.11
C CYS A 214 -8.60 -10.49 2.76
N LEU A 215 -9.81 -10.31 2.22
CA LEU A 215 -10.35 -8.98 1.91
C LEU A 215 -10.63 -8.17 3.18
N ALA A 216 -11.21 -8.79 4.22
CA ALA A 216 -11.42 -8.13 5.51
C ALA A 216 -10.11 -7.67 6.14
N HIS A 217 -9.06 -8.49 6.06
CA HIS A 217 -7.71 -8.10 6.48
C HIS A 217 -7.20 -6.90 5.69
N GLY A 218 -7.29 -6.93 4.35
CA GLY A 218 -6.89 -5.80 3.52
C GLY A 218 -7.62 -4.51 3.87
N ILE A 219 -8.95 -4.57 4.09
CA ILE A 219 -9.76 -3.42 4.53
C ILE A 219 -9.29 -2.94 5.91
N ALA A 220 -9.11 -3.84 6.87
CA ALA A 220 -8.67 -3.49 8.22
C ALA A 220 -7.30 -2.78 8.20
N THR A 221 -6.35 -3.27 7.41
CA THR A 221 -5.02 -2.63 7.24
C THR A 221 -5.15 -1.20 6.72
N HIS A 222 -6.02 -0.95 5.74
CA HIS A 222 -6.24 0.40 5.22
C HIS A 222 -7.00 1.31 6.19
N LEU A 223 -7.92 0.76 6.99
CA LEU A 223 -8.58 1.54 8.05
C LEU A 223 -7.58 1.97 9.13
N VAL A 224 -6.63 1.09 9.52
CA VAL A 224 -5.55 1.46 10.44
C VAL A 224 -4.67 2.55 9.82
N LEU A 225 -4.34 2.44 8.53
CA LEU A 225 -3.60 3.47 7.81
C LEU A 225 -4.31 4.83 7.84
N ILE A 226 -5.58 4.88 7.45
CA ILE A 226 -6.38 6.11 7.46
C ILE A 226 -6.45 6.69 8.88
N GLY A 227 -6.69 5.84 9.88
CA GLY A 227 -6.73 6.25 11.28
C GLY A 227 -5.41 6.82 11.78
N ALA A 228 -4.28 6.21 11.40
CA ALA A 228 -2.95 6.67 11.76
C ALA A 228 -2.63 8.03 11.13
N VAL A 229 -2.95 8.22 9.85
CA VAL A 229 -2.78 9.51 9.17
C VAL A 229 -3.64 10.57 9.86
N ARG A 230 -4.91 10.27 10.17
CA ARG A 230 -5.75 11.20 10.95
C ARG A 230 -5.15 11.52 12.32
N LEU A 231 -4.54 10.55 13.01
CA LEU A 231 -3.90 10.79 14.31
C LEU A 231 -2.77 11.82 14.20
N VAL A 232 -1.91 11.67 13.19
CA VAL A 232 -0.84 12.63 12.88
C VAL A 232 -1.40 14.03 12.69
N TYR A 233 -2.40 14.20 11.82
CA TYR A 233 -2.90 15.54 11.50
C TYR A 233 -3.75 16.15 12.62
N ARG A 234 -4.57 15.34 13.31
CA ARG A 234 -5.51 15.82 14.34
C ARG A 234 -4.83 16.13 15.67
N TYR A 235 -3.83 15.34 16.05
CA TYR A 235 -3.18 15.43 17.36
C TYR A 235 -1.70 15.81 17.26
N HIS A 236 -1.21 16.12 16.06
CA HIS A 236 0.18 16.52 15.82
C HIS A 236 1.18 15.52 16.38
N THR A 237 0.87 14.21 16.29
CA THR A 237 1.81 13.17 16.71
C THR A 237 2.99 13.08 15.73
N ASP A 238 4.12 12.55 16.20
CA ASP A 238 5.28 12.33 15.35
C ASP A 238 4.92 11.42 14.16
N GLU A 239 5.12 11.93 12.95
CA GLU A 239 4.75 11.25 11.69
C GLU A 239 5.39 9.87 11.59
N THR A 240 6.69 9.79 11.87
CA THR A 240 7.49 8.57 11.72
C THR A 240 7.04 7.51 12.71
N ALA A 241 7.03 7.83 14.01
CA ALA A 241 6.67 6.91 15.07
C ALA A 241 5.22 6.42 14.91
N THR A 242 4.30 7.33 14.56
CA THR A 242 2.88 6.99 14.37
C THR A 242 2.69 6.05 13.18
N MET A 243 3.27 6.37 12.01
CA MET A 243 3.17 5.52 10.82
C MET A 243 3.82 4.17 11.04
N VAL A 244 5.05 4.13 11.57
CA VAL A 244 5.78 2.88 11.81
C VAL A 244 5.03 1.99 12.80
N ALA A 245 4.59 2.53 13.95
CA ALA A 245 3.89 1.73 14.95
C ALA A 245 2.57 1.16 14.40
N ALA A 246 1.77 2.01 13.74
CA ALA A 246 0.50 1.59 13.16
C ALA A 246 0.69 0.52 12.07
N MET A 247 1.67 0.71 11.17
CA MET A 247 1.91 -0.20 10.05
C MET A 247 2.58 -1.50 10.48
N LEU A 248 3.46 -1.48 11.49
CA LEU A 248 4.00 -2.72 12.08
C LEU A 248 2.90 -3.54 12.77
N ALA A 249 1.97 -2.88 13.46
CA ALA A 249 0.84 -3.55 14.08
C ALA A 249 -0.12 -4.15 13.04
N ALA A 250 -0.52 -3.38 12.02
CA ALA A 250 -1.49 -3.81 11.02
C ALA A 250 -0.94 -4.78 9.97
N CYS A 251 0.34 -4.66 9.60
CA CYS A 251 0.94 -5.52 8.58
C CYS A 251 1.59 -6.76 9.22
N PRO A 252 2.88 -6.77 9.62
CA PRO A 252 3.48 -8.01 10.11
C PRO A 252 2.79 -8.54 11.37
N GLY A 253 2.40 -7.68 12.32
CA GLY A 253 1.76 -8.10 13.57
C GLY A 253 0.44 -8.84 13.35
N LEU A 254 -0.55 -8.15 12.79
CA LEU A 254 -1.88 -8.71 12.55
C LEU A 254 -1.84 -9.84 11.51
N THR A 255 -1.04 -9.71 10.44
CA THR A 255 -0.95 -10.75 9.39
C THR A 255 -0.42 -12.07 9.95
N LEU A 256 0.68 -12.03 10.71
CA LEU A 256 1.25 -13.23 11.32
C LEU A 256 0.34 -13.81 12.41
N ALA A 257 -0.32 -12.96 13.19
CA ALA A 257 -1.28 -13.39 14.20
C ALA A 257 -2.48 -14.12 13.57
N VAL A 258 -3.06 -13.57 12.51
CA VAL A 258 -4.17 -14.20 11.77
C VAL A 258 -3.71 -15.50 11.12
N SER A 259 -2.55 -15.50 10.43
CA SER A 259 -2.01 -16.72 9.81
C SER A 259 -1.80 -17.84 10.85
N ASN A 260 -1.14 -17.54 11.97
CA ASN A 260 -0.90 -18.52 13.03
C ASN A 260 -2.22 -19.07 13.61
N ARG A 261 -3.22 -18.21 13.83
CA ARG A 261 -4.53 -18.64 14.33
C ARG A 261 -5.24 -19.56 13.34
N VAL A 262 -5.19 -19.24 12.05
CA VAL A 262 -5.79 -20.03 10.97
C VAL A 262 -5.12 -21.40 10.80
N SER A 263 -3.81 -21.47 11.02
CA SER A 263 -3.01 -22.68 10.87
C SER A 263 -3.08 -23.68 12.04
N ARG A 264 -3.70 -23.33 13.17
CA ARG A 264 -3.76 -24.22 14.34
C ARG A 264 -4.73 -25.40 14.10
N PRO A 265 -4.31 -26.65 14.36
CA PRO A 265 -5.21 -27.80 14.37
C PRO A 265 -6.29 -27.57 15.44
N GLY A 266 -7.56 -27.51 15.04
CA GLY A 266 -8.71 -27.27 15.94
C GLY A 266 -9.40 -25.91 15.76
N GLY A 267 -8.83 -24.98 14.97
CA GLY A 267 -9.51 -23.75 14.61
C GLY A 267 -10.60 -23.99 13.56
N THR A 268 -11.82 -24.31 14.02
CA THR A 268 -13.06 -24.45 13.21
C THR A 268 -12.76 -24.73 11.75
N ALA A 269 -12.23 -25.92 11.46
CA ALA A 269 -12.43 -26.48 10.15
C ALA A 269 -13.94 -26.51 10.00
N VAL A 270 -14.49 -25.57 9.22
CA VAL A 270 -15.76 -25.80 8.55
C VAL A 270 -15.51 -27.12 7.86
N GLU A 271 -16.02 -28.22 8.44
CA GLU A 271 -15.98 -29.54 7.85
C GLU A 271 -16.65 -29.36 6.50
N GLY A 272 -15.81 -29.12 5.49
CA GLY A 272 -16.23 -29.03 4.12
C GLY A 272 -16.83 -30.39 3.86
N LYS A 273 -18.17 -30.45 3.81
CA LYS A 273 -18.90 -31.53 3.21
C LYS A 273 -18.11 -31.92 1.98
N LYS A 274 -17.45 -33.08 2.02
CA LYS A 274 -16.92 -33.72 0.82
C LYS A 274 -18.12 -33.82 -0.12
N GLN A 275 -18.28 -32.85 -1.02
CA GLN A 275 -19.08 -33.07 -2.21
C GLN A 275 -18.26 -34.07 -3.02
N GLU A 276 -18.49 -35.36 -2.72
CA GLU A 276 -18.21 -36.43 -3.65
C GLU A 276 -19.04 -36.16 -4.89
N HIS A 277 -18.48 -35.38 -5.81
CA HIS A 277 -18.93 -35.38 -7.19
C HIS A 277 -18.59 -36.76 -7.75
N LYS A 278 -19.51 -37.71 -7.56
CA LYS A 278 -19.61 -38.91 -8.39
C LYS A 278 -19.88 -38.43 -9.81
N LEU A 279 -18.83 -38.34 -10.62
CA LEU A 279 -18.95 -38.40 -12.07
C LEU A 279 -19.39 -39.83 -12.40
N GLN A 280 -20.68 -39.99 -12.68
CA GLN A 280 -21.23 -41.10 -13.45
C GLN A 280 -21.21 -40.72 -14.93
#